data_AF-A0A1B0ZET5-F1
#
_entry.id   AF-A0A1B0ZET5-F1
#
_cell.length_a   1.000
_cell.length_b   1.000
_cell.length_c   1.000
_cell.angle_alpha   90.00
_cell.angle_beta   90.00
_cell.angle_gamma   90.00
#
_symmetry.space_group_name_H-M   'P 1'
#
loop_
_entity.id
_entity.type
_entity.pdbx_description
1 polymer ?
#
loop_
_entity_poly.entity_id
_entity_poly.type
_entity_poly.pdbx_seq_one_letter_code
_entity_poly.pdbx_strand_id
1 'polypeptide(L)'
;MPQLDFSIIFTQIFWLCILFSFFYFILVFYLLPNFLVSLKLRKFILEENSVKLSSVSSSIFENKNLFKKNINSQLESLYVNFESIDSTLKNSQNFSYNNIDSKLIKSTSQVILFCDSIIFKNICFYPKVFTVLK
;
A
#
# COMPACT_ATOMS: atom_id res chain seq x y z
N MET A 1 -61.58 -20.59 -63.68
CA MET A 1 -60.98 -20.38 -62.34
C MET A 1 -60.52 -21.72 -61.82
N PRO A 2 -59.25 -21.89 -61.40
CA PRO A 2 -58.83 -23.15 -60.81
C PRO A 2 -59.50 -23.25 -59.44
N GLN A 3 -60.34 -24.28 -59.27
CA GLN A 3 -60.90 -24.63 -57.97
C GLN A 3 -59.72 -25.04 -57.08
N LEU A 4 -59.73 -24.59 -55.83
CA LEU A 4 -58.74 -24.94 -54.83
C LEU A 4 -58.71 -26.47 -54.67
N ASP A 5 -57.64 -27.12 -55.12
CA ASP A 5 -57.49 -28.58 -55.04
C ASP A 5 -57.28 -29.00 -53.58
N PHE A 6 -58.38 -29.26 -52.87
CA PHE A 6 -58.38 -29.74 -51.49
C PHE A 6 -57.54 -31.01 -51.29
N SER A 7 -57.34 -31.82 -52.32
CA SER A 7 -56.49 -33.01 -52.31
C SER A 7 -55.00 -32.68 -52.10
N ILE A 8 -54.52 -31.58 -52.68
CA ILE A 8 -53.11 -31.15 -52.57
C ILE A 8 -52.83 -30.57 -51.18
N ILE A 9 -53.77 -29.79 -50.64
CA ILE A 9 -53.67 -29.20 -49.31
C ILE A 9 -53.54 -30.28 -48.23
N PHE A 10 -54.35 -31.35 -48.32
CA PHE A 10 -54.29 -32.44 -47.35
C PHE A 10 -52.92 -33.13 -47.32
N THR A 11 -52.35 -33.41 -48.50
CA THR A 11 -51.03 -34.03 -48.61
C THR A 11 -49.94 -33.14 -48.03
N GLN A 12 -49.98 -31.82 -48.27
CA GLN A 12 -49.01 -30.88 -47.71
C GLN A 12 -49.07 -30.83 -46.18
N ILE A 13 -50.26 -30.79 -45.61
CA ILE A 13 -50.45 -30.80 -44.15
C ILE A 13 -49.95 -32.10 -43.53
N PHE A 14 -50.19 -33.24 -44.19
CA PHE A 14 -49.68 -34.53 -43.74
C PHE A 14 -48.14 -34.55 -43.66
N TRP A 15 -47.45 -34.09 -44.71
CA TRP A 15 -45.98 -34.01 -44.72
C TRP A 15 -45.44 -33.00 -43.71
N LEU A 16 -46.13 -31.88 -43.52
CA LEU A 16 -45.78 -30.89 -42.49
C LEU A 16 -45.84 -31.52 -41.09
N CYS A 17 -46.88 -32.29 -40.78
CA CYS A 17 -47.03 -32.97 -39.49
C CYS A 17 -45.89 -33.98 -39.25
N ILE A 18 -45.49 -34.75 -40.27
CA ILE A 18 -44.38 -35.70 -40.16
C ILE A 18 -43.07 -34.96 -39.86
N LEU A 19 -42.75 -33.92 -40.65
CA LEU A 19 -41.52 -33.17 -40.48
C LEU A 19 -41.49 -32.46 -39.12
N PHE A 20 -42.61 -31.85 -38.74
CA PHE A 20 -42.76 -31.20 -37.43
C PHE A 20 -42.59 -32.20 -36.29
N SER A 21 -43.21 -33.38 -36.37
CA SER A 21 -43.08 -34.41 -35.34
C SER A 21 -41.64 -34.93 -35.20
N PHE A 22 -40.95 -35.12 -36.33
CA PHE A 22 -39.54 -35.53 -36.32
C PHE A 22 -38.64 -34.45 -35.69
N PHE A 23 -38.85 -33.19 -36.06
CA PHE A 23 -38.10 -32.07 -35.49
C PHE A 23 -38.40 -31.89 -34.00
N TYR A 24 -39.66 -32.00 -33.60
CA TYR A 24 -40.09 -31.98 -32.20
C TYR A 24 -39.39 -33.08 -31.40
N PHE A 25 -39.31 -34.30 -31.95
CA PHE A 25 -38.60 -35.40 -31.30
C PHE A 25 -37.12 -35.06 -31.09
N ILE A 26 -36.43 -34.54 -32.11
CA ILE A 26 -35.02 -34.12 -31.97
C ILE A 26 -34.87 -33.04 -30.90
N LEU A 27 -35.74 -32.03 -30.90
CA LEU A 27 -35.69 -30.95 -29.91
C LEU A 27 -35.87 -31.48 -28.49
N VAL A 28 -36.89 -32.31 -28.26
CA VAL A 28 -37.23 -32.78 -26.92
C VAL A 28 -36.25 -33.82 -26.40
N PHE A 29 -35.84 -34.77 -27.24
CA PHE A 29 -35.00 -35.88 -26.77
C PHE A 29 -33.51 -35.60 -26.83
N TYR A 30 -33.06 -34.67 -27.68
CA TYR A 30 -31.64 -34.38 -27.81
C TYR A 30 -31.28 -32.97 -27.32
N LEU A 31 -31.94 -31.95 -27.86
CA LEU A 31 -31.55 -30.57 -27.55
C LEU A 31 -31.89 -30.19 -26.10
N LEU A 32 -33.11 -30.48 -25.67
CA LEU A 32 -33.62 -30.10 -24.34
C LEU A 32 -32.81 -30.71 -23.18
N PRO A 33 -32.51 -32.03 -23.14
CA PRO A 33 -31.73 -32.58 -22.02
C PRO A 33 -30.31 -32.02 -21.98
N ASN A 34 -29.65 -31.88 -23.14
CA ASN A 34 -28.30 -31.30 -23.21
C ASN A 34 -28.29 -29.85 -22.72
N PHE A 35 -29.29 -29.08 -23.11
CA PHE A 35 -29.46 -27.70 -22.68
C PHE A 35 -29.69 -27.59 -21.16
N LEU A 36 -30.58 -28.43 -20.62
CA LEU A 36 -30.86 -28.47 -19.18
C LEU A 36 -29.63 -28.87 -18.35
N VAL A 37 -28.86 -29.86 -18.82
CA VAL A 37 -27.60 -30.25 -18.16
C VAL A 37 -26.61 -29.09 -18.17
N SER A 38 -26.46 -28.39 -19.30
CA SER A 38 -25.57 -27.23 -19.41
C SER A 38 -25.95 -26.12 -18.42
N LEU A 39 -27.25 -25.78 -18.33
CA LEU A 39 -27.75 -24.80 -17.38
C LEU A 39 -27.51 -25.22 -15.93
N LYS A 40 -27.76 -26.48 -15.61
CA LYS A 40 -27.55 -27.01 -14.25
C LYS A 40 -26.08 -26.97 -13.84
N LEU A 41 -25.18 -27.35 -14.74
CA LEU A 41 -23.73 -27.29 -14.50
C LEU A 41 -23.25 -25.85 -14.28
N ARG A 42 -23.71 -24.91 -15.13
CA ARG A 42 -23.37 -23.49 -14.96
C ARG A 42 -23.86 -22.93 -13.63
N LYS A 43 -25.08 -23.28 -13.22
CA LYS A 43 -25.62 -22.88 -11.92
C LYS A 43 -24.79 -23.44 -10.76
N PHE A 44 -24.44 -24.73 -10.84
CA PHE A 44 -23.62 -25.39 -9.82
C PHE A 44 -22.24 -24.72 -9.67
N ILE A 45 -21.56 -24.46 -10.80
CA ILE A 45 -20.25 -23.78 -10.79
C ILE A 45 -20.36 -22.36 -10.19
N LEU A 46 -21.44 -21.64 -10.51
CA LEU A 46 -21.66 -20.29 -9.99
C LEU A 46 -21.92 -20.30 -8.48
N GLU A 47 -22.72 -21.25 -7.98
CA GLU A 47 -22.95 -21.44 -6.55
C GLU A 47 -21.65 -21.79 -5.81
N GLU A 48 -20.88 -22.76 -6.32
CA GLU A 48 -19.60 -23.15 -5.72
C GLU A 48 -18.60 -21.98 -5.69
N ASN A 49 -18.51 -21.22 -6.77
CA ASN A 49 -17.67 -20.03 -6.83
C ASN A 49 -18.14 -18.94 -5.89
N SER A 50 -19.45 -18.75 -5.73
CA SER A 50 -19.99 -17.77 -4.78
C SER A 50 -19.62 -18.10 -3.33
N VAL A 51 -19.67 -19.40 -2.97
CA VAL A 51 -19.26 -19.88 -1.64
C VAL A 51 -17.76 -19.67 -1.45
N LYS A 52 -16.93 -20.06 -2.41
CA LYS A 52 -15.47 -19.84 -2.36
C LYS A 52 -15.11 -18.35 -2.27
N LEU A 53 -15.81 -17.50 -3.00
CA LEU A 53 -15.58 -16.06 -2.96
C LEU A 53 -15.96 -15.47 -1.60
N SER A 54 -17.05 -15.96 -0.99
CA SER A 54 -17.44 -15.53 0.35
C SER A 54 -16.39 -15.91 1.42
N SER A 55 -15.83 -17.12 1.39
CA SER A 55 -14.80 -17.54 2.35
C SER A 55 -13.45 -16.84 2.14
N VAL A 56 -13.09 -16.57 0.87
CA VAL A 56 -11.93 -15.72 0.56
C VAL A 56 -12.17 -14.29 1.05
N SER A 57 -13.37 -13.74 0.88
CA SER A 57 -13.68 -12.39 1.36
C SER A 57 -13.62 -12.28 2.90
N SER A 58 -14.10 -13.29 3.63
CA SER A 58 -14.05 -13.30 5.09
C SER A 58 -12.61 -13.42 5.61
N SER A 59 -11.81 -14.32 5.04
CA SER A 59 -10.38 -14.43 5.39
C SER A 59 -9.59 -13.17 5.08
N ILE A 60 -9.87 -12.48 3.96
CA ILE A 60 -9.27 -11.17 3.66
C ILE A 60 -9.68 -10.13 4.71
N PHE A 61 -10.95 -10.11 5.12
CA PHE A 61 -11.44 -9.18 6.14
C PHE A 61 -10.79 -9.42 7.51
N GLU A 62 -10.68 -10.69 7.93
CA GLU A 62 -9.97 -11.08 9.15
C GLU A 62 -8.50 -10.65 9.11
N ASN A 63 -7.80 -10.93 8.01
CA ASN A 63 -6.41 -10.53 7.82
C ASN A 63 -6.25 -9.01 7.87
N LYS A 64 -7.17 -8.25 7.25
CA LYS A 64 -7.17 -6.78 7.34
C LYS A 64 -7.36 -6.29 8.77
N ASN A 65 -8.23 -6.92 9.55
CA ASN A 65 -8.45 -6.57 10.96
C ASN A 65 -7.23 -6.91 11.83
N LEU A 66 -6.62 -8.08 11.62
CA LEU A 66 -5.37 -8.46 12.31
C LEU A 66 -4.25 -7.48 11.97
N PHE A 67 -4.10 -7.11 10.70
CA PHE A 67 -3.10 -6.15 10.26
C PHE A 67 -3.34 -4.77 10.88
N LYS A 68 -4.58 -4.29 10.89
CA LYS A 68 -4.96 -3.02 11.55
C LYS A 68 -4.65 -3.06 13.05
N LYS A 69 -4.98 -4.16 13.74
CA LYS A 69 -4.67 -4.34 15.16
C LYS A 69 -3.16 -4.35 15.41
N ASN A 70 -2.40 -5.04 14.56
CA ASN A 70 -0.94 -5.09 14.66
C ASN A 70 -0.32 -3.70 14.47
N ILE A 71 -0.73 -2.95 13.45
CA ILE A 71 -0.29 -1.57 13.24
C ILE A 71 -0.61 -0.71 14.47
N ASN A 72 -1.84 -0.76 14.98
CA ASN A 72 -2.21 0.03 16.15
C ASN A 72 -1.35 -0.32 17.37
N SER A 73 -1.08 -1.60 17.63
CA SER A 73 -0.21 -2.02 18.74
C SER A 73 1.25 -1.56 18.56
N GLN A 74 1.74 -1.53 17.31
CA GLN A 74 3.08 -1.01 17.00
C GLN A 74 3.14 0.51 17.14
N LEU A 75 2.08 1.23 16.79
CA LEU A 75 1.99 2.68 16.98
C LEU A 75 1.93 3.03 18.47
N GLU A 76 1.18 2.29 19.27
CA GLU A 76 1.13 2.46 20.72
C GLU A 76 2.51 2.21 21.36
N SER A 77 3.23 1.16 20.96
CA SER A 77 4.57 0.90 21.48
C SER A 77 5.58 1.97 21.07
N LEU A 78 5.48 2.49 19.85
CA LEU A 78 6.28 3.64 19.41
C LEU A 78 5.97 4.89 20.24
N TYR A 79 4.71 5.17 20.53
CA TYR A 79 4.32 6.31 21.34
C TYR A 79 4.93 6.24 22.76
N VAL A 80 4.85 5.08 23.41
CA VAL A 80 5.47 4.84 24.73
C VAL A 80 6.99 5.01 24.65
N ASN A 81 7.63 4.49 23.60
CA ASN A 81 9.06 4.66 23.40
C ASN A 81 9.44 6.15 23.23
N PHE A 82 8.67 6.92 22.45
CA PHE A 82 8.91 8.36 22.29
C PHE A 82 8.71 9.13 23.61
N GLU A 83 7.71 8.78 24.42
CA GLU A 83 7.50 9.38 25.74
C GLU A 83 8.66 9.06 26.71
N SER A 84 9.19 7.84 26.66
CA SER A 84 10.39 7.47 27.42
C SER A 84 11.65 8.22 26.96
N ILE A 85 11.77 8.51 25.65
CA ILE A 85 12.86 9.32 25.10
C ILE A 85 12.72 10.79 25.52
N ASP A 86 11.51 11.35 25.49
CA ASP A 86 11.29 12.74 25.87
C ASP A 86 11.52 12.96 27.37
N SER A 87 11.14 12.00 28.22
CA SER A 87 11.43 12.03 29.66
C SER A 87 12.93 11.86 29.96
N THR A 88 13.65 11.01 29.23
CA THR A 88 15.11 10.91 29.36
C THR A 88 15.83 12.17 28.86
N LEU A 89 15.37 12.79 27.78
CA LEU A 89 15.87 14.09 27.31
C LEU A 89 15.64 15.20 28.35
N LYS A 90 14.43 15.31 28.91
CA LYS A 90 14.13 16.28 29.98
C LYS A 90 14.98 16.04 31.24
N ASN A 91 15.20 14.79 31.62
CA ASN A 91 16.10 14.46 32.73
C ASN A 91 17.56 14.80 32.43
N SER A 92 17.99 14.70 31.16
CA SER A 92 19.34 15.08 30.73
C SER A 92 19.56 16.59 30.68
N GLN A 93 18.51 17.41 30.58
CA GLN A 93 18.62 18.87 30.66
C GLN A 93 19.06 19.38 32.03
N ASN A 94 19.10 18.52 33.06
CA ASN A 94 19.73 18.82 34.35
C ASN A 94 21.28 18.73 34.30
N PHE A 95 21.90 18.38 33.17
CA PHE A 95 23.34 18.54 33.00
C PHE A 95 23.68 20.04 32.96
N SER A 96 24.41 20.50 33.97
CA SER A 96 24.90 21.88 34.07
C SER A 96 25.91 22.19 32.96
N TYR A 97 25.41 22.65 31.81
CA TYR A 97 26.21 23.14 30.68
C TYR A 97 27.19 24.26 31.08
N ASN A 98 26.85 25.02 32.13
CA ASN A 98 27.66 26.12 32.64
C ASN A 98 29.11 25.74 32.99
N ASN A 99 29.36 24.51 33.46
CA ASN A 99 30.72 24.07 33.80
C ASN A 99 31.55 23.69 32.56
N ILE A 100 30.92 23.16 31.51
CA ILE A 100 31.59 22.82 30.26
C ILE A 100 31.87 24.12 29.50
N ASP A 101 30.87 24.99 29.37
CA ASP A 101 30.99 26.27 28.69
C ASP A 101 32.03 27.17 29.35
N SER A 102 32.04 27.27 30.68
CA SER A 102 33.06 28.07 31.39
C SER A 102 34.48 27.52 31.23
N LYS A 103 34.64 26.19 31.14
CA LYS A 103 35.94 25.56 30.88
C LYS A 103 36.40 25.77 29.44
N LEU A 104 35.47 25.74 28.49
CA LEU A 104 35.72 25.97 27.07
C LEU A 104 36.06 27.45 26.80
N ILE A 105 35.34 28.38 27.43
CA ILE A 105 35.62 29.82 27.42
C ILE A 105 37.00 30.12 28.04
N LYS A 106 37.34 29.50 29.18
CA LYS A 106 38.66 29.68 29.80
C LYS A 106 39.79 29.17 28.90
N SER A 107 39.62 27.98 28.31
CA SER A 107 40.62 27.39 27.41
C SER A 107 40.83 28.24 26.16
N THR A 108 39.75 28.66 25.50
CA THR A 108 39.82 29.52 24.31
C THR A 108 40.45 30.88 24.60
N SER A 109 40.10 31.51 25.74
CA SER A 109 40.73 32.76 26.18
C SER A 109 42.24 32.61 26.41
N GLN A 110 42.68 31.52 27.04
CA GLN A 110 44.10 31.24 27.25
C GLN A 110 44.85 31.02 25.94
N VAL A 111 44.24 30.32 24.97
CA VAL A 111 44.84 30.12 23.64
C VAL A 111 44.98 31.45 22.90
N ILE A 112 43.96 32.32 22.94
CA ILE A 112 44.01 33.65 22.31
C ILE A 112 45.13 34.49 22.93
N LEU A 113 45.21 34.56 24.26
CA LEU A 113 46.27 35.30 24.95
C LEU A 113 47.67 34.78 24.63
N PHE A 114 47.82 33.46 24.50
CA PHE A 114 49.08 32.85 24.10
C PHE A 114 49.46 33.23 22.67
N CYS A 115 48.52 33.14 21.73
CA CYS A 115 48.72 33.56 20.34
C CYS A 115 49.08 35.05 20.25
N ASP A 116 48.38 35.92 20.97
CA ASP A 116 48.68 37.35 21.03
C ASP A 116 50.10 37.59 21.57
N SER A 117 50.50 36.90 22.63
CA SER A 117 51.85 37.04 23.20
C SER A 117 52.95 36.64 22.21
N ILE A 118 52.70 35.63 21.38
CA ILE A 118 53.61 35.21 20.31
C ILE A 118 53.65 36.25 19.20
N ILE A 119 52.49 36.78 18.80
CA ILE A 119 52.39 37.83 17.78
C ILE A 119 53.15 39.07 18.25
N PHE A 120 52.93 39.54 19.49
CA PHE A 120 53.65 40.68 20.07
C PHE A 120 55.15 40.46 20.15
N LYS A 121 55.61 39.25 20.47
CA LYS A 121 57.04 38.92 20.50
C LYS A 121 57.67 38.95 19.11
N ASN A 122 56.91 38.63 18.07
CA ASN A 122 57.39 38.55 16.69
C ASN A 122 57.23 39.87 15.91
N ILE A 123 56.55 40.88 16.49
CA ILE A 123 56.51 42.23 15.94
C ILE A 123 57.77 42.97 16.36
N CYS A 124 58.69 43.17 15.42
CA CYS A 124 59.82 44.07 15.60
C CYS A 124 59.33 45.52 15.57
N PHE A 125 59.23 46.15 16.74
CA PHE A 125 59.02 47.60 16.82
C PHE A 125 60.32 48.31 16.45
N TYR A 126 60.38 48.91 15.27
CA TYR A 126 61.46 49.83 14.91
C TYR A 126 61.10 51.23 15.43
N PRO A 127 61.88 51.80 16.37
CA PRO A 127 61.69 53.18 16.76
C PRO A 127 62.00 54.08 15.56
N LYS A 128 61.05 54.95 15.23
CA LYS A 128 61.10 55.91 14.10
C LYS A 128 62.25 56.94 14.21
N VAL A 129 63.04 56.89 15.27
CA VAL A 129 64.05 57.90 15.64
C VAL A 129 65.42 57.62 14.97
N PHE A 130 65.69 56.42 14.46
CA PHE A 130 66.98 56.10 13.81
C PHE A 130 66.99 56.21 12.28
N THR A 131 65.98 56.82 11.66
CA THR A 131 65.92 56.99 10.19
C THR A 131 66.57 58.27 9.67
N VAL A 132 67.32 59.00 10.50
CA VAL A 132 68.13 60.16 10.08
C VAL A 132 69.54 60.00 10.64
N LEU A 133 70.42 59.39 9.86
CA LEU A 133 71.85 59.73 9.74
C LEU A 133 72.39 58.89 8.57
N LYS A 134 72.26 59.48 7.38
CA LYS A 134 73.00 59.15 6.18
C LYS A 134 74.21 60.08 6.11
#